data_AF-A0A3A4Q9C9-F1
#
_entry.id   AF-A0A3A4Q9C9-F1
#
_cell.length_a   1.000
_cell.length_b   1.000
_cell.length_c   1.000
_cell.angle_alpha   90.00
_cell.angle_beta   90.00
_cell.angle_gamma   90.00
#
_symmetry.space_group_name_H-M   'P 1'
#
loop_
_entity.id
_entity.type
_entity.pdbx_description
1 polymer ?
#
loop_
_entity_poly.entity_id
_entity_poly.type
_entity_poly.pdbx_seq_one_letter_code
_entity_poly.pdbx_strand_id
1 'polypeptide(L)' 'MAINGEIGVVLDNGVLRPERQLPLPEHTRLVIAIRRIEVTAQSEAWARAEFRRSREQGGIRLEGWRPTRDEVHERR' A
#
# COMPACT_ATOMS: atom_id res chain seq x y z
N MET A 1 -15.66 10.97 27.49
CA MET A 1 -14.19 11.10 27.61
C MET A 1 -13.60 10.79 26.25
N ALA A 2 -12.94 11.74 25.59
CA ALA A 2 -12.33 11.54 24.27
C ALA A 2 -10.86 11.14 24.45
N ILE A 3 -10.46 9.98 23.95
CA ILE A 3 -9.06 9.58 23.91
C ILE A 3 -8.48 10.19 22.64
N ASN A 4 -7.70 11.26 22.79
CA ASN A 4 -6.94 11.85 21.69
C ASN A 4 -5.55 11.22 21.68
N GLY A 5 -5.16 10.62 20.57
CA GLY A 5 -3.86 10.01 20.40
C GLY A 5 -3.63 9.59 18.95
N GLU A 6 -2.36 9.47 18.58
CA GLU A 6 -1.98 8.91 17.29
C GLU A 6 -1.91 7.39 17.39
N ILE A 7 -2.53 6.71 16.44
CA ILE A 7 -2.58 5.25 16.36
C ILE A 7 -1.99 4.86 15.01
N GLY A 8 -0.88 4.11 15.05
CA GLY A 8 -0.33 3.46 13.86
C GLY A 8 -1.33 2.46 13.29
N VAL A 9 -1.55 2.52 11.98
CA VAL A 9 -2.47 1.64 11.26
C VAL A 9 -1.77 1.11 10.00
N VAL A 10 -2.05 -0.14 9.66
CA VAL A 10 -1.63 -0.78 8.41
C VAL A 10 -2.85 -0.94 7.52
N LEU A 11 -2.70 -0.59 6.24
CA LEU A 11 -3.70 -0.88 5.22
C LEU A 11 -3.51 -2.32 4.74
N ASP A 12 -4.49 -3.17 5.01
CA ASP A 12 -4.52 -4.58 4.60
C ASP A 12 -5.82 -4.84 3.82
N ASN A 13 -5.72 -5.15 2.53
CA ASN A 13 -6.86 -5.42 1.65
C ASN A 13 -7.98 -4.35 1.69
N GLY A 14 -7.61 -3.07 1.75
CA GLY A 14 -8.57 -1.96 1.83
C GLY A 14 -9.14 -1.70 3.23
N VAL A 15 -8.72 -2.49 4.23
CA VAL A 15 -9.11 -2.32 5.63
C VAL A 15 -7.95 -1.72 6.41
N LEU A 16 -8.20 -0.59 7.09
CA LEU A 16 -7.24 -0.01 8.03
C LEU A 16 -7.29 -0.80 9.34
N ARG A 17 -6.23 -1.54 9.62
CA ARG A 17 -6.06 -2.31 10.86
C ARG A 17 -5.07 -1.59 11.78
N PRO A 18 -5.40 -1.35 13.05
CA PRO A 18 -4.42 -0.80 13.99
C PRO A 18 -3.29 -1.80 14.23
N GLU A 19 -2.05 -1.31 14.34
CA GLU A 19 -0.86 -2.15 14.58
C GLU A 19 -0.90 -2.87 15.94
N ARG A 20 -1.65 -2.32 16.89
CA ARG A 20 -1.89 -2.87 18.22
C ARG A 20 -3.37 -2.91 18.50
N GLN A 21 -3.80 -3.93 19.26
CA GLN A 21 -5.18 -4.00 19.73
C GLN A 21 -5.45 -2.81 20.66
N LEU A 22 -6.50 -2.06 20.33
CA LEU A 22 -6.92 -0.92 21.14
C LEU A 22 -7.84 -1.46 22.25
N PRO A 23 -7.57 -1.17 23.54
CA PRO A 23 -8.41 -1.60 24.65
C PRO A 23 -9.65 -0.71 24.72
N LEU A 24 -10.52 -0.82 23.72
CA LEU A 24 -11.76 -0.05 23.62
C LEU A 24 -12.93 -0.87 24.15
N PRO A 25 -13.79 -0.31 25.00
CA PRO A 25 -15.02 -0.96 25.42
C PRO A 25 -15.93 -1.29 24.23
N GLU A 26 -16.80 -2.29 24.41
CA GLU A 26 -17.86 -2.57 23.44
C GLU A 26 -18.74 -1.32 23.21
N HIS A 27 -19.24 -1.16 21.99
CA HIS A 27 -20.02 0.00 21.54
C HIS A 27 -19.30 1.36 21.54
N THR A 28 -17.97 1.38 21.59
CA THR A 28 -17.20 2.62 21.44
C THR A 28 -17.38 3.21 20.04
N ARG A 29 -17.78 4.49 19.95
CA ARG A 29 -17.79 5.25 18.69
C ARG A 29 -16.41 5.87 18.44
N LEU A 30 -15.84 5.56 17.28
CA LEU A 30 -14.56 6.11 16.82
C LEU A 30 -14.78 7.10 15.68
N VAL A 31 -14.07 8.22 15.71
CA VAL A 31 -13.96 9.14 14.58
C VAL A 31 -12.51 9.10 14.13
N ILE A 32 -12.27 8.60 12.92
CA ILE A 32 -10.95 8.46 12.34
C ILE A 32 -10.75 9.61 11.35
N ALA A 33 -9.68 10.40 11.55
CA ALA A 33 -9.26 11.42 10.61
C ALA A 33 -7.84 11.09 10.13
N ILE A 34 -7.69 10.84 8.83
CA ILE A 34 -6.37 10.63 8.24
C ILE A 34 -5.71 11.99 8.09
N ARG A 35 -4.70 12.28 8.91
CA ARG A 35 -3.98 13.56 8.87
C ARG A 35 -2.84 13.58 7.87
N ARG A 36 -2.21 12.44 7.63
CA ARG A 36 -1.07 12.30 6.72
C ARG A 36 -1.00 10.86 6.19
N ILE A 37 -0.65 10.73 4.92
CA ILE A 37 -0.29 9.45 4.29
C ILE A 37 1.15 9.60 3.81
N GLU A 38 2.01 8.69 4.23
CA GLU A 38 3.40 8.63 3.79
C GLU A 38 3.65 7.30 3.10
N VAL A 39 4.35 7.34 1.96
CA VAL A 39 4.79 6.12 1.28
C VAL A 39 6.13 5.73 1.88
N THR A 40 6.17 4.58 2.54
CA THR A 40 7.44 4.03 3.04
C THR A 40 8.25 3.41 1.91
N ALA A 41 9.58 3.33 2.06
CA ALA A 41 10.44 2.66 1.09
C ALA A 41 10.02 1.18 0.86
N GLN A 42 9.50 0.52 1.89
CA GLN A 42 8.97 -0.83 1.80
C GLN A 42 7.69 -0.88 0.94
N SER A 43 6.75 0.04 1.18
CA SER A 43 5.52 0.15 0.37
C SER A 43 5.84 0.42 -1.09
N GLU A 44 6.83 1.26 -1.37
CA GLU A 44 7.28 1.55 -2.73
C GLU A 44 7.93 0.32 -3.39
N ALA A 45 8.80 -0.40 -2.67
CA ALA A 45 9.40 -1.62 -3.17
C ALA A 45 8.34 -2.69 -3.49
N TRP A 46 7.32 -2.82 -2.63
CA TRP A 46 6.21 -3.75 -2.84
C TRP A 46 5.36 -3.37 -4.05
N ALA A 47 5.04 -2.08 -4.22
CA ALA A 47 4.32 -1.59 -5.40
C ALA A 47 5.11 -1.83 -6.69
N ARG A 48 6.43 -1.61 -6.70
CA ARG A 48 7.29 -1.90 -7.86
C ARG A 48 7.34 -3.40 -8.17
N ALA A 49 7.41 -4.26 -7.15
CA ALA A 49 7.40 -5.70 -7.32
C ALA A 49 6.07 -6.20 -7.89
N GLU A 50 4.95 -5.69 -7.38
CA GLU A 50 3.61 -6.05 -7.87
C GLU A 50 3.40 -5.55 -9.31
N PHE A 51 3.84 -4.33 -9.63
CA PHE A 51 3.80 -3.82 -11.00
C PHE A 51 4.60 -4.69 -11.98
N ARG A 52 5.80 -5.14 -11.57
CA ARG A 52 6.62 -6.06 -12.37
C ARG A 52 5.91 -7.39 -12.58
N ARG A 53 5.31 -7.96 -11.54
CA ARG A 53 4.51 -9.19 -11.61
C ARG A 53 3.31 -9.04 -12.54
N SER A 54 2.52 -7.97 -12.42
CA SER A 54 1.37 -7.71 -13.30
C SER A 54 1.79 -7.55 -14.76
N ARG A 55 2.98 -7.00 -15.01
CA ARG A 55 3.58 -6.89 -16.34
C ARG A 55 4.03 -8.24 -16.90
N GLU A 56 4.70 -9.07 -16.11
CA GLU A 56 5.13 -10.42 -16.51
C GLU A 56 3.94 -11.34 -16.80
N GLN A 57 2.84 -11.18 -16.06
CA GLN A 57 1.60 -11.92 -16.26
C GLN A 57 0.75 -11.41 -17.44
N GLY A 58 1.19 -10.37 -18.16
CA GLY A 58 0.48 -9.82 -19.32
C GLY A 58 -0.83 -9.09 -18.97
N GLY A 59 -1.09 -8.80 -17.70
CA GLY A 59 -2.29 -8.09 -17.23
C GLY A 59 -2.33 -6.62 -17.64
N ILE A 60 -1.18 -6.04 -18.01
CA ILE A 60 -1.07 -4.67 -18.48
C ILE A 60 -0.60 -4.69 -19.95
N ARG A 61 -1.55 -4.59 -20.89
CA ARG A 61 -1.24 -4.23 -22.28
C ARG A 61 -1.08 -2.71 -22.35
N LEU A 62 0.14 -2.23 -22.10
CA LEU A 62 0.46 -0.82 -22.31
C LEU A 62 0.58 -0.57 -23.81
N GLU A 63 -0.52 -0.20 -24.47
CA GLU A 63 -0.46 0.39 -25.80
C GLU A 63 0.39 1.67 -25.71
N GLY A 64 1.63 1.61 -26.25
CA GLY A 64 2.55 2.75 -26.31
C GLY A 64 3.80 2.67 -25.42
N TRP A 65 3.98 1.60 -24.65
CA TRP A 65 5.18 1.48 -23.80
C TRP A 65 6.39 0.97 -24.59
N ARG A 66 7.42 1.82 -24.69
CA ARG A 66 8.71 1.46 -25.31
C ARG A 66 9.62 0.87 -24.22
N PRO A 67 10.11 -0.38 -24.37
CA PRO A 67 11.07 -0.94 -23.43
C PRO A 67 12.34 -0.08 -23.42
N THR A 68 12.94 0.08 -22.24
CA THR A 68 14.24 0.74 -22.14
C THR A 68 15.33 -0.16 -22.74
N ARG A 69 16.46 0.44 -23.14
CA ARG A 69 17.55 -0.28 -23.79
C ARG A 69 18.04 -1.49 -22.98
N ASP A 70 18.07 -1.34 -21.66
CA ASP A 70 18.55 -2.39 -20.75
C ASP A 70 17.60 -3.60 -20.70
N GLU A 71 16.29 -3.37 -20.76
CA GLU A 71 15.27 -4.44 -20.75
C GLU A 71 15.25 -5.27 -22.05
N VAL A 72 15.74 -4.71 -23.15
CA VAL A 72 15.88 -5.44 -24.43
C VAL A 72 17.09 -6.38 -24.40
N HIS A 73 18.16 -6.02 -23.69
CA HIS A 73 19.36 -6.84 -23.58
C HIS A 73 19.20 -8.04 -22.64
N GLU A 74 18.38 -7.94 -21.60
CA GLU A 74 18.09 -9.05 -20.67
C GLU A 74 17.21 -10.18 -21.27
N ARG A 75 16.58 -9.97 -22.43
CA ARG A 75 15.70 -10.97 -23.07
C ARG A 75 16.40 -11.86 -24.10
N ARG A 76 17.72 -11.79 -24.24
CA ARG A 76 18.50 -12.64 -25.16
C ARG A 76 19.14 -13.82 -24.45
#